data_AF-K7AFV1-F1
#
_entry.id   AF-K7AFV1-F1
#
_cell.length_a   1.000
_cell.length_b   1.000
_cell.length_c   1.000
_cell.angle_alpha   90.00
_cell.angle_beta   90.00
_cell.angle_gamma   90.00
#
_symmetry.space_group_name_H-M   'P 1'
#
loop_
_entity.id
_entity.type
_entity.pdbx_description
1 polymer ?
#
loop_
_entity_poly.entity_id
_entity_poly.type
_entity_poly.pdbx_seq_one_letter_code
_entity_poly.pdbx_strand_id
1 'polypeptide(L)'
;GCDRDDILAAVDEAIEDGVDVLSLSLGGNPGADFSEDPVSLGGYTAALNGVFVSTAAGNIGPNPATLSNGAPWLLTVGASTSDRRFAATVKLGSGLEVDGESLTEPKDYGKEMVPLVRDMGDGQCTSESVLKAQNITGKIIICEAGGGVSTAKAKMVLGADAFGMIVVAPAVFGPVIVPRPHVLPTVQVPYAVGQKIKAYLEAESSPTANFIFKGTLFDTPRSPMMAPFSSRGPNVKSRGILKPDIIGPGVNVLAGVPGVVDIVLQPKEVMPKFDIKSGTSMSCPHLAGIAALLKNAHPTWSPASIKSALMTTTETTDNTKKPIADVDGTQATYFATGAGHVNPKKAMDPGLVYNLTAAEYIPYLCGLKYTDQQVNSIIHPEPPVTCDKLRKLDQKDLNYPSITVVVDKADSVVNASRAVTNVGVASSTYDVEVEVPKSVTVEVHPPKLTFKALEEVLNYTVTVKTAAVPDGAIEGQLKWV
;
A
#
# COMPACT_ATOMS: atom_id res chain seq x y z
N GLY A 1 -6.71 19.19 10.60
CA GLY A 1 -6.49 17.84 10.06
C GLY A 1 -7.71 17.50 9.23
N CYS A 2 -8.15 16.24 9.23
CA CYS A 2 -9.54 15.91 8.88
C CYS A 2 -10.22 15.59 10.21
N ASP A 3 -11.21 16.40 10.63
CA ASP A 3 -11.84 16.23 11.94
C ASP A 3 -12.87 15.11 11.92
N ARG A 4 -13.07 14.47 13.08
CA ARG A 4 -13.90 13.26 13.22
C ARG A 4 -15.32 13.48 12.69
N ASP A 5 -15.95 14.57 13.10
CA ASP A 5 -17.35 14.84 12.81
C ASP A 5 -17.55 15.24 11.34
N ASP A 6 -16.56 15.94 10.75
CA ASP A 6 -16.57 16.28 9.32
C ASP A 6 -16.45 15.03 8.43
N ILE A 7 -15.64 14.04 8.84
CA ILE A 7 -15.51 12.77 8.10
C ILE A 7 -16.85 12.03 8.11
N LEU A 8 -17.49 11.92 9.28
CA LEU A 8 -18.78 11.22 9.40
C LEU A 8 -19.87 11.94 8.60
N ALA A 9 -19.98 13.27 8.74
CA ALA A 9 -20.96 14.05 7.99
C ALA A 9 -20.77 13.91 6.47
N ALA A 10 -19.53 13.90 5.99
CA ALA A 10 -19.24 13.71 4.56
C ALA A 10 -19.60 12.30 4.05
N VAL A 11 -19.43 11.27 4.89
CA VAL A 11 -19.82 9.90 4.54
C VAL A 11 -21.35 9.77 4.52
N ASP A 12 -22.03 10.32 5.52
CA ASP A 12 -23.49 10.29 5.60
C ASP A 12 -24.13 11.00 4.39
N GLU A 13 -23.69 12.23 4.08
CA GLU A 13 -24.17 12.97 2.91
C GLU A 13 -23.91 12.21 1.60
N ALA A 14 -22.73 11.61 1.43
CA ALA A 14 -22.42 10.85 0.23
C ALA A 14 -23.31 9.61 0.07
N ILE A 15 -23.70 8.96 1.17
CA ILE A 15 -24.64 7.85 1.15
C ILE A 15 -26.04 8.35 0.76
N GLU A 16 -26.49 9.49 1.29
CA GLU A 16 -27.76 10.13 0.93
C GLU A 16 -27.81 10.54 -0.55
N ASP A 17 -26.69 11.02 -1.09
CA ASP A 17 -26.50 11.32 -2.51
C ASP A 17 -26.54 10.07 -3.42
N GLY A 18 -26.49 8.87 -2.83
CA GLY A 18 -26.61 7.59 -3.55
C GLY A 18 -25.33 7.15 -4.25
N VAL A 19 -24.16 7.44 -3.68
CA VAL A 19 -22.88 6.97 -4.25
C VAL A 19 -22.73 5.45 -4.17
N ASP A 20 -22.13 4.83 -5.19
CA ASP A 20 -21.83 3.40 -5.19
C ASP A 20 -20.53 3.05 -4.44
N VAL A 21 -19.56 3.98 -4.44
CA VAL A 21 -18.20 3.77 -3.94
C VAL A 21 -17.66 5.02 -3.26
N LEU A 22 -17.07 4.81 -2.08
CA LEU A 22 -16.29 5.82 -1.35
C LEU A 22 -14.79 5.54 -1.48
N SER A 23 -14.01 6.59 -1.77
CA SER A 23 -12.55 6.55 -1.76
C SER A 23 -12.01 7.45 -0.65
N LEU A 24 -11.58 6.83 0.46
CA LEU A 24 -11.13 7.53 1.65
C LEU A 24 -9.61 7.37 1.79
N SER A 25 -8.88 8.31 1.20
CA SER A 25 -7.41 8.39 1.29
C SER A 25 -6.92 9.04 2.58
N LEU A 26 -7.56 8.70 3.69
CA LEU A 26 -7.37 9.23 5.03
C LEU A 26 -7.39 8.09 6.05
N GLY A 27 -6.86 8.33 7.24
CA GLY A 27 -6.81 7.33 8.31
C GLY A 27 -6.24 7.92 9.58
N GLY A 28 -6.64 7.35 10.72
CA GLY A 28 -6.18 7.75 12.04
C GLY A 28 -4.91 7.02 12.48
N ASN A 29 -4.76 6.91 13.80
CA ASN A 29 -3.65 6.20 14.41
C ASN A 29 -3.70 4.70 14.09
N PRO A 30 -2.54 4.04 13.90
CA PRO A 30 -2.48 2.59 13.77
C PRO A 30 -3.15 1.89 14.95
N GLY A 31 -3.99 0.91 14.66
CA GLY A 31 -4.68 0.16 15.70
C GLY A 31 -5.72 0.94 16.51
N ALA A 32 -6.25 2.06 15.99
CA ALA A 32 -7.39 2.75 16.59
C ALA A 32 -8.59 1.79 16.78
N ASP A 33 -9.37 2.03 17.84
CA ASP A 33 -10.56 1.23 18.13
C ASP A 33 -11.66 1.48 17.08
N PHE A 34 -12.36 0.43 16.64
CA PHE A 34 -13.35 0.58 15.56
C PHE A 34 -14.54 1.46 16.00
N SER A 35 -14.84 1.55 17.31
CA SER A 35 -15.91 2.42 17.81
C SER A 35 -15.51 3.89 17.96
N GLU A 36 -14.22 4.20 17.83
CA GLU A 36 -13.69 5.56 17.99
C GLU A 36 -13.18 6.14 16.66
N ASP A 37 -12.84 5.29 15.69
CA ASP A 37 -12.32 5.67 14.39
C ASP A 37 -13.45 6.08 13.42
N PRO A 38 -13.52 7.34 12.96
CA PRO A 38 -14.59 7.81 12.08
C PRO A 38 -14.64 7.08 10.74
N VAL A 39 -13.50 6.60 10.24
CA VAL A 39 -13.46 5.81 8.99
C VAL A 39 -14.11 4.45 9.18
N SER A 40 -13.85 3.81 10.32
CA SER A 40 -14.50 2.56 10.70
C SER A 40 -15.99 2.75 10.92
N LEU A 41 -16.42 3.79 11.65
CA LEU A 41 -17.83 4.10 11.89
C LEU A 41 -18.59 4.37 10.58
N GLY A 42 -18.18 5.39 9.81
CA GLY A 42 -18.83 5.71 8.53
C GLY A 42 -18.72 4.57 7.52
N GLY A 43 -17.63 3.80 7.55
CA GLY A 43 -17.47 2.62 6.71
C GLY A 43 -18.48 1.51 7.01
N TYR A 44 -18.91 1.36 8.26
CA TYR A 44 -19.96 0.41 8.62
C TYR A 44 -21.29 0.87 8.03
N THR A 45 -21.65 2.16 8.22
CA THR A 45 -22.86 2.76 7.65
C THR A 45 -22.89 2.66 6.12
N ALA A 46 -21.76 2.88 5.45
CA ALA A 46 -21.62 2.69 4.01
C ALA A 46 -21.88 1.22 3.61
N ALA A 47 -21.25 0.26 4.28
CA ALA A 47 -21.44 -1.16 4.00
C ALA A 47 -22.90 -1.62 4.24
N LEU A 48 -23.56 -1.08 5.27
CA LEU A 48 -24.98 -1.29 5.55
C LEU A 48 -25.87 -0.82 4.40
N ASN A 49 -25.53 0.31 3.78
CA ASN A 49 -26.23 0.87 2.64
C ASN A 49 -25.74 0.34 1.28
N GLY A 50 -24.93 -0.73 1.27
CA GLY A 50 -24.45 -1.35 0.03
C GLY A 50 -23.37 -0.55 -0.72
N VAL A 51 -22.78 0.45 -0.08
CA VAL A 51 -21.71 1.31 -0.62
C VAL A 51 -20.34 0.68 -0.34
N PHE A 52 -19.52 0.54 -1.38
CA PHE A 52 -18.17 0.01 -1.23
C PHE A 52 -17.19 1.06 -0.70
N VAL A 53 -16.32 0.72 0.25
CA VAL A 53 -15.35 1.67 0.82
C VAL A 53 -13.92 1.21 0.61
N SER A 54 -13.16 1.99 -0.17
CA SER A 54 -11.71 1.84 -0.30
C SER A 54 -10.98 2.81 0.62
N THR A 55 -9.96 2.31 1.32
CA THR A 55 -9.21 3.08 2.31
C THR A 55 -7.70 2.87 2.14
N ALA A 56 -6.92 3.89 2.43
CA ALA A 56 -5.45 3.81 2.42
C ALA A 56 -4.94 3.07 3.67
N ALA A 57 -3.96 2.17 3.54
CA ALA A 57 -3.39 1.47 4.71
C ALA A 57 -2.52 2.35 5.63
N GLY A 58 -2.03 3.49 5.12
CA GLY A 58 -1.08 4.37 5.82
C GLY A 58 0.32 4.37 5.20
N ASN A 59 1.15 5.35 5.60
CA ASN A 59 2.47 5.62 5.01
C ASN A 59 3.61 5.60 6.04
N ILE A 60 3.46 4.82 7.12
CA ILE A 60 4.43 4.74 8.23
C ILE A 60 5.08 3.35 8.36
N GLY A 61 5.06 2.56 7.29
CA GLY A 61 5.84 1.33 7.17
C GLY A 61 7.35 1.59 7.09
N PRO A 62 8.17 0.53 6.92
CA PRO A 62 7.80 -0.86 6.67
C PRO A 62 7.70 -1.72 7.94
N ASN A 63 7.79 -1.11 9.14
CA ASN A 63 7.72 -1.88 10.38
C ASN A 63 6.34 -2.57 10.54
N PRO A 64 6.27 -3.74 11.19
CA PRO A 64 5.00 -4.42 11.46
C PRO A 64 4.02 -3.57 12.28
N ALA A 65 2.73 -3.87 12.16
CA ALA A 65 1.63 -3.27 12.93
C ALA A 65 1.54 -1.75 12.82
N THR A 66 1.80 -1.22 11.63
CA THR A 66 1.81 0.22 11.34
C THR A 66 0.60 0.70 10.54
N LEU A 67 -0.31 -0.21 10.16
CA LEU A 67 -1.48 0.14 9.37
C LEU A 67 -2.64 0.72 10.18
N SER A 68 -3.40 1.58 9.53
CA SER A 68 -4.71 2.08 9.98
C SER A 68 -5.83 1.47 9.12
N ASN A 69 -7.08 1.88 9.37
CA ASN A 69 -8.26 1.44 8.61
C ASN A 69 -8.46 -0.09 8.62
N GLY A 70 -8.18 -0.74 9.75
CA GLY A 70 -8.19 -2.20 9.87
C GLY A 70 -9.57 -2.85 9.99
N ALA A 71 -10.67 -2.10 9.95
CA ALA A 71 -12.01 -2.67 10.09
C ALA A 71 -12.34 -3.66 8.95
N PRO A 72 -13.02 -4.79 9.22
CA PRO A 72 -13.26 -5.82 8.19
C PRO A 72 -14.18 -5.38 7.05
N TRP A 73 -15.05 -4.40 7.26
CA TRP A 73 -15.94 -3.86 6.22
C TRP A 73 -15.26 -2.89 5.26
N LEU A 74 -14.03 -2.45 5.57
CA LEU A 74 -13.23 -1.58 4.69
C LEU A 74 -12.34 -2.42 3.78
N LEU A 75 -12.15 -2.02 2.51
CA LEU A 75 -10.99 -2.47 1.73
C LEU A 75 -9.78 -1.62 2.11
N THR A 76 -8.78 -2.21 2.77
CA THR A 76 -7.54 -1.53 3.19
C THR A 76 -6.44 -1.77 2.19
N VAL A 77 -5.96 -0.70 1.57
CA VAL A 77 -5.10 -0.77 0.39
C VAL A 77 -3.67 -0.36 0.72
N GLY A 78 -2.73 -1.28 0.57
CA GLY A 78 -1.30 -0.99 0.58
C GLY A 78 -0.81 -0.41 -0.75
N ALA A 79 0.42 0.12 -0.76
CA ALA A 79 1.02 0.75 -1.94
C ALA A 79 2.16 -0.10 -2.50
N SER A 80 2.22 -0.17 -3.82
CA SER A 80 3.28 -0.84 -4.57
C SER A 80 3.71 0.01 -5.76
N THR A 81 4.89 -0.30 -6.31
CA THR A 81 5.43 0.39 -7.49
C THR A 81 4.68 0.01 -8.77
N SER A 82 4.79 0.86 -9.78
CA SER A 82 4.52 0.48 -11.17
C SER A 82 5.83 0.08 -11.86
N ASP A 83 5.78 -0.29 -13.13
CA ASP A 83 6.95 -0.51 -13.98
C ASP A 83 7.52 0.79 -14.57
N ARG A 84 6.89 1.95 -14.29
CA ARG A 84 7.34 3.26 -14.72
C ARG A 84 8.34 3.86 -13.73
N ARG A 85 9.42 4.44 -14.26
CA ARG A 85 10.42 5.22 -13.50
C ARG A 85 10.85 6.47 -14.26
N PHE A 86 11.35 7.47 -13.55
CA PHE A 86 11.87 8.72 -14.15
C PHE A 86 13.39 8.69 -14.14
N ALA A 87 13.98 8.01 -15.12
CA ALA A 87 15.36 7.60 -15.07
C ALA A 87 16.34 8.79 -15.22
N ALA A 88 17.29 8.86 -14.29
CA ALA A 88 18.45 9.73 -14.38
C ALA A 88 19.69 8.96 -13.88
N THR A 89 20.86 9.29 -14.40
CA THR A 89 22.12 8.61 -14.06
C THR A 89 23.12 9.64 -13.56
N VAL A 90 23.80 9.31 -12.47
CA VAL A 90 25.00 10.03 -12.02
C VAL A 90 26.21 9.36 -12.66
N LYS A 91 26.91 10.11 -13.52
CA LYS A 91 28.17 9.69 -14.12
C LYS A 91 29.32 10.30 -13.34
N LEU A 92 30.14 9.45 -12.73
CA LEU A 92 31.31 9.86 -11.96
C LEU A 92 32.54 10.03 -12.86
N GLY A 93 33.51 10.83 -12.43
CA GLY A 93 34.76 11.07 -13.18
C GLY A 93 35.61 9.82 -13.39
N SER A 94 35.41 8.80 -12.57
CA SER A 94 35.98 7.45 -12.77
C SER A 94 35.40 6.70 -13.98
N GLY A 95 34.33 7.22 -14.59
CA GLY A 95 33.56 6.55 -15.63
C GLY A 95 32.45 5.64 -15.10
N LEU A 96 32.35 5.45 -13.77
CA LEU A 96 31.25 4.70 -13.16
C LEU A 96 29.94 5.45 -13.34
N GLU A 97 28.95 4.77 -13.90
CA GLU A 97 27.57 5.27 -14.02
C GLU A 97 26.68 4.55 -13.00
N VAL A 98 25.94 5.34 -12.22
CA VAL A 98 24.97 4.81 -11.25
C VAL A 98 23.60 5.42 -11.46
N ASP A 99 22.58 4.57 -11.41
CA ASP A 99 21.21 4.97 -11.69
C ASP A 99 20.49 5.55 -10.46
N GLY A 100 19.64 6.52 -10.74
CA GLY A 100 18.69 7.13 -9.82
C GLY A 100 17.43 7.56 -10.56
N GLU A 101 16.72 8.52 -9.98
CA GLU A 101 15.53 9.13 -10.58
C GLU A 101 15.49 10.65 -10.43
N SER A 102 14.85 11.33 -11.37
CA SER A 102 14.63 12.78 -11.36
C SER A 102 13.35 13.16 -12.07
N LEU A 103 12.62 14.16 -11.54
CA LEU A 103 11.52 14.81 -12.26
C LEU A 103 11.96 16.09 -12.97
N THR A 104 13.23 16.47 -12.87
CA THR A 104 13.77 17.68 -13.49
C THR A 104 14.65 17.28 -14.66
N GLU A 105 14.28 17.64 -15.88
CA GLU A 105 14.99 17.28 -17.12
C GLU A 105 15.47 18.52 -17.89
N PRO A 106 16.51 19.23 -17.43
CA PRO A 106 17.03 20.39 -18.12
C PRO A 106 17.74 19.99 -19.42
N LYS A 107 17.35 20.62 -20.53
CA LYS A 107 17.82 20.28 -21.89
C LYS A 107 19.32 20.51 -22.14
N ASP A 108 19.94 21.40 -21.36
CA ASP A 108 21.35 21.78 -21.52
C ASP A 108 22.28 21.22 -20.44
N TYR A 109 21.80 20.28 -19.60
CA TYR A 109 22.64 19.53 -18.67
C TYR A 109 23.30 18.32 -19.34
N GLY A 110 24.37 17.80 -18.75
CA GLY A 110 25.00 16.56 -19.23
C GLY A 110 26.26 16.73 -20.07
N LYS A 111 26.70 17.96 -20.37
CA LYS A 111 27.83 18.22 -21.28
C LYS A 111 29.20 18.27 -20.60
N GLU A 112 29.26 18.67 -19.33
CA GLU A 112 30.50 18.91 -18.61
C GLU A 112 30.55 18.15 -17.28
N MET A 113 31.74 17.68 -16.92
CA MET A 113 32.01 17.13 -15.59
C MET A 113 32.31 18.28 -14.64
N VAL A 114 31.58 18.35 -13.54
CA VAL A 114 31.78 19.39 -12.52
C VAL A 114 32.28 18.78 -11.21
N PRO A 115 32.96 19.54 -10.33
CA PRO A 115 33.41 19.03 -9.05
C PRO A 115 32.25 18.45 -8.23
N LEU A 116 32.49 17.30 -7.61
CA LEU A 116 31.57 16.63 -6.70
C LEU A 116 32.00 16.92 -5.25
N VAL A 117 31.06 17.31 -4.41
CA VAL A 117 31.28 17.56 -2.99
C VAL A 117 30.16 16.93 -2.16
N ARG A 118 30.34 16.89 -0.84
CA ARG A 118 29.30 16.53 0.13
C ARG A 118 29.13 17.67 1.11
N ASP A 119 27.96 17.75 1.72
CA ASP A 119 27.79 18.64 2.87
C ASP A 119 28.63 18.14 4.06
N MET A 120 29.55 19.00 4.50
CA MET A 120 30.46 18.76 5.62
C MET A 120 29.88 19.20 6.98
N GLY A 121 28.69 19.80 6.99
CA GLY A 121 27.96 20.20 8.18
C GLY A 121 27.14 19.04 8.74
N ASP A 122 25.84 19.07 8.52
CA ASP A 122 24.93 18.00 8.97
C ASP A 122 24.77 16.87 7.96
N GLY A 123 25.36 17.01 6.76
CA GLY A 123 25.26 16.04 5.68
C GLY A 123 23.92 16.07 4.96
N GLN A 124 22.97 16.89 5.42
CA GLN A 124 21.58 16.93 4.97
C GLN A 124 21.29 18.20 4.17
N CYS A 125 22.22 19.14 4.04
CA CYS A 125 22.04 20.38 3.27
C CYS A 125 20.88 21.24 3.82
N THR A 126 20.84 21.45 5.14
CA THR A 126 19.74 22.18 5.82
C THR A 126 20.04 23.65 6.13
N SER A 127 21.22 24.14 5.76
CA SER A 127 21.64 25.52 6.07
C SER A 127 22.38 26.17 4.90
N GLU A 128 21.73 27.11 4.23
CA GLU A 128 22.33 27.84 3.10
C GLU A 128 23.63 28.56 3.49
N SER A 129 23.71 29.14 4.69
CA SER A 129 24.91 29.84 5.15
C SER A 129 26.11 28.91 5.33
N VAL A 130 25.87 27.70 5.85
CA VAL A 130 26.89 26.65 5.97
C VAL A 130 27.33 26.18 4.58
N LEU A 131 26.39 25.96 3.67
CA LEU A 131 26.68 25.56 2.29
C LEU A 131 27.51 26.63 1.54
N LYS A 132 27.19 27.91 1.71
CA LYS A 132 28.00 29.03 1.17
C LYS A 132 29.42 29.03 1.73
N ALA A 133 29.56 28.84 3.04
CA ALA A 133 30.88 28.76 3.69
C ALA A 133 31.72 27.57 3.18
N GLN A 134 31.09 26.48 2.73
CA GLN A 134 31.76 25.33 2.11
C GLN A 134 32.13 25.54 0.62
N ASN A 135 31.83 26.71 0.03
CA ASN A 135 32.16 27.07 -1.35
C ASN A 135 31.66 26.04 -2.38
N ILE A 136 30.36 25.76 -2.36
CA ILE A 136 29.72 24.76 -3.24
C ILE A 136 29.30 25.32 -4.61
N THR A 137 29.60 26.59 -4.87
CA THR A 137 29.25 27.29 -6.12
C THR A 137 29.76 26.54 -7.35
N GLY A 138 28.87 26.26 -8.30
CA GLY A 138 29.17 25.55 -9.54
C GLY A 138 29.47 24.04 -9.36
N LYS A 139 29.19 23.45 -8.19
CA LYS A 139 29.49 22.03 -7.89
C LYS A 139 28.23 21.19 -7.78
N ILE A 140 28.37 19.88 -7.91
CA ILE A 140 27.32 18.93 -7.50
C ILE A 140 27.54 18.55 -6.04
N ILE A 141 26.50 18.67 -5.22
CA ILE A 141 26.55 18.32 -3.79
C ILE A 141 25.73 17.08 -3.45
N ILE A 142 26.29 16.20 -2.62
CA ILE A 142 25.58 15.06 -2.03
C ILE A 142 24.90 15.49 -0.73
N CYS A 143 23.60 15.25 -0.65
CA CYS A 143 22.74 15.50 0.51
C CYS A 143 22.03 14.21 0.94
N GLU A 144 22.10 13.87 2.22
CA GLU A 144 21.37 12.74 2.80
C GLU A 144 19.90 13.11 3.05
N ALA A 145 19.02 12.12 3.01
CA ALA A 145 17.64 12.28 3.49
C ALA A 145 17.60 12.60 5.00
N GLY A 146 16.57 13.34 5.43
CA GLY A 146 16.44 13.88 6.80
C GLY A 146 16.29 15.40 6.76
N GLY A 147 16.14 16.08 7.91
CA GLY A 147 16.28 17.54 7.98
C GLY A 147 15.33 18.35 7.09
N GLY A 148 14.10 17.85 6.87
CA GLY A 148 13.08 18.49 6.03
C GLY A 148 12.89 17.84 4.66
N VAL A 149 11.95 18.39 3.87
CA VAL A 149 11.65 17.90 2.52
C VAL A 149 12.77 18.22 1.55
N SER A 150 13.04 17.33 0.59
CA SER A 150 14.15 17.50 -0.36
C SER A 150 13.97 18.72 -1.28
N THR A 151 12.75 19.21 -1.44
CA THR A 151 12.41 20.42 -2.19
C THR A 151 12.88 21.69 -1.47
N ALA A 152 12.85 21.70 -0.13
CA ALA A 152 13.42 22.77 0.68
C ALA A 152 14.96 22.76 0.63
N LYS A 153 15.58 21.57 0.68
CA LYS A 153 17.04 21.40 0.50
C LYS A 153 17.50 21.96 -0.84
N ALA A 154 16.78 21.61 -1.91
CA ALA A 154 17.04 22.12 -3.25
C ALA A 154 17.07 23.66 -3.31
N LYS A 155 16.16 24.34 -2.59
CA LYS A 155 16.14 25.82 -2.52
C LYS A 155 17.39 26.37 -1.83
N MET A 156 17.83 25.77 -0.73
CA MET A 156 19.05 26.18 -0.01
C MET A 156 20.30 25.93 -0.85
N VAL A 157 20.36 24.79 -1.53
CA VAL A 157 21.48 24.41 -2.42
C VAL A 157 21.53 25.34 -3.63
N LEU A 158 20.39 25.70 -4.21
CA LEU A 158 20.29 26.71 -5.27
C LEU A 158 20.74 28.09 -4.79
N GLY A 159 20.33 28.50 -3.57
CA GLY A 159 20.75 29.78 -2.98
C GLY A 159 22.24 29.90 -2.69
N ALA A 160 22.95 28.77 -2.60
CA ALA A 160 24.41 28.68 -2.51
C ALA A 160 25.10 28.50 -3.88
N ASP A 161 24.37 28.74 -4.98
CA ASP A 161 24.84 28.73 -6.37
C ASP A 161 25.44 27.40 -6.83
N ALA A 162 25.00 26.28 -6.26
CA ALA A 162 25.43 24.95 -6.67
C ALA A 162 24.92 24.60 -8.08
N PHE A 163 25.68 23.76 -8.80
CA PHE A 163 25.29 23.25 -10.11
C PHE A 163 24.17 22.22 -10.00
N GLY A 164 24.26 21.30 -9.04
CA GLY A 164 23.23 20.28 -8.88
C GLY A 164 23.28 19.57 -7.55
N MET A 165 22.29 18.71 -7.32
CA MET A 165 22.15 18.00 -6.05
C MET A 165 21.98 16.50 -6.29
N ILE A 166 22.64 15.67 -5.48
CA ILE A 166 22.35 14.26 -5.34
C ILE A 166 21.66 14.07 -4.01
N VAL A 167 20.46 13.50 -4.00
CA VAL A 167 19.76 13.17 -2.76
C VAL A 167 19.84 11.67 -2.51
N VAL A 168 20.47 11.27 -1.42
CA VAL A 168 20.55 9.86 -1.00
C VAL A 168 19.29 9.52 -0.20
N ALA A 169 18.52 8.55 -0.69
CA ALA A 169 17.31 8.09 -0.01
C ALA A 169 17.65 7.38 1.32
N PRO A 170 16.71 7.35 2.28
CA PRO A 170 16.90 6.60 3.52
C PRO A 170 17.20 5.12 3.27
N ALA A 171 18.03 4.49 4.11
CA ALA A 171 18.35 3.06 3.99
C ALA A 171 17.11 2.16 3.97
N VAL A 172 16.09 2.52 4.77
CA VAL A 172 14.82 1.78 4.87
C VAL A 172 13.99 1.79 3.58
N PHE A 173 14.32 2.65 2.60
CA PHE A 173 13.61 2.69 1.32
C PHE A 173 14.10 1.62 0.32
N GLY A 174 15.22 0.98 0.60
CA GLY A 174 15.78 -0.03 -0.30
C GLY A 174 16.02 0.54 -1.71
N PRO A 175 15.58 -0.15 -2.78
CA PRO A 175 15.76 0.31 -4.15
C PRO A 175 14.71 1.32 -4.63
N VAL A 176 13.64 1.57 -3.86
CA VAL A 176 12.50 2.39 -4.31
C VAL A 176 12.77 3.87 -4.10
N ILE A 177 12.53 4.68 -5.12
CA ILE A 177 12.65 6.14 -5.07
C ILE A 177 11.28 6.80 -5.21
N VAL A 178 11.06 7.85 -4.41
CA VAL A 178 9.90 8.74 -4.48
C VAL A 178 10.42 10.10 -4.97
N PRO A 179 10.56 10.29 -6.29
CA PRO A 179 11.14 11.49 -6.80
C PRO A 179 10.18 12.68 -6.57
N ARG A 180 10.76 13.86 -6.47
CA ARG A 180 10.11 15.14 -6.18
C ARG A 180 10.55 16.14 -7.25
N PRO A 181 9.71 17.12 -7.58
CA PRO A 181 10.13 18.19 -8.47
C PRO A 181 11.11 19.09 -7.72
N HIS A 182 12.29 19.30 -8.28
CA HIS A 182 13.34 20.13 -7.67
C HIS A 182 13.62 21.38 -8.50
N VAL A 183 13.88 22.49 -7.82
CA VAL A 183 14.16 23.82 -8.42
C VAL A 183 15.52 23.92 -9.10
N LEU A 184 16.40 22.93 -8.88
CA LEU A 184 17.65 22.74 -9.58
C LEU A 184 17.78 21.28 -10.00
N PRO A 185 18.56 20.96 -11.05
CA PRO A 185 18.83 19.59 -11.45
C PRO A 185 19.29 18.74 -10.27
N THR A 186 18.49 17.71 -10.00
CA THR A 186 18.66 16.85 -8.84
C THR A 186 18.47 15.40 -9.25
N VAL A 187 19.36 14.51 -8.84
CA VAL A 187 19.18 13.05 -9.00
C VAL A 187 19.02 12.43 -7.62
N GLN A 188 17.91 11.74 -7.40
CA GLN A 188 17.67 10.98 -6.19
C GLN A 188 18.15 9.55 -6.39
N VAL A 189 18.93 9.02 -5.45
CA VAL A 189 19.55 7.70 -5.57
C VAL A 189 19.22 6.81 -4.37
N PRO A 190 19.11 5.48 -4.54
CA PRO A 190 18.97 4.56 -3.43
C PRO A 190 20.13 4.67 -2.45
N TYR A 191 19.89 4.35 -1.17
CA TYR A 191 20.93 4.44 -0.13
C TYR A 191 22.23 3.71 -0.50
N ALA A 192 22.10 2.48 -1.02
CA ALA A 192 23.22 1.66 -1.44
C ALA A 192 24.00 2.28 -2.62
N VAL A 193 23.32 3.01 -3.51
CA VAL A 193 23.96 3.77 -4.59
C VAL A 193 24.66 5.00 -4.03
N GLY A 194 24.02 5.73 -3.11
CA GLY A 194 24.63 6.86 -2.40
C GLY A 194 25.92 6.49 -1.69
N GLN A 195 26.00 5.31 -1.07
CA GLN A 195 27.24 4.83 -0.45
C GLN A 195 28.37 4.65 -1.47
N LYS A 196 28.08 4.15 -2.68
CA LYS A 196 29.08 4.01 -3.75
C LYS A 196 29.60 5.38 -4.22
N ILE A 197 28.71 6.37 -4.35
CA ILE A 197 29.09 7.74 -4.73
C ILE A 197 29.98 8.37 -3.65
N LYS A 198 29.65 8.19 -2.37
CA LYS A 198 30.46 8.69 -1.24
C LYS A 198 31.84 8.00 -1.17
N ALA A 199 31.89 6.69 -1.38
CA ALA A 199 33.16 5.96 -1.44
C ALA A 199 34.07 6.47 -2.58
N TYR A 200 33.50 6.79 -3.74
CA TYR A 200 34.23 7.44 -4.83
C TYR A 200 34.75 8.83 -4.43
N LEU A 201 33.91 9.64 -3.80
CA LEU A 201 34.29 10.98 -3.33
C LEU A 201 35.50 10.94 -2.38
N GLU A 202 35.58 9.94 -1.51
CA GLU A 202 36.67 9.77 -0.54
C GLU A 202 37.96 9.22 -1.17
N ALA A 203 37.84 8.43 -2.24
CA ALA A 203 38.97 7.78 -2.89
C ALA A 203 39.69 8.67 -3.93
N GLU A 204 39.01 9.68 -4.47
CA GLU A 204 39.51 10.49 -5.56
C GLU A 204 40.04 11.85 -5.09
N SER A 205 41.16 12.29 -5.66
CA SER A 205 41.81 13.55 -5.28
C SER A 205 41.11 14.80 -5.85
N SER A 206 40.41 14.63 -6.98
CA SER A 206 39.62 15.66 -7.66
C SER A 206 38.32 15.05 -8.20
N PRO A 207 37.39 14.68 -7.29
CA PRO A 207 36.18 13.98 -7.66
C PRO A 207 35.28 14.87 -8.50
N THR A 208 34.76 14.32 -9.60
CA THR A 208 33.82 15.02 -10.50
C THR A 208 32.61 14.15 -10.79
N ALA A 209 31.50 14.79 -11.13
CA ALA A 209 30.28 14.10 -11.54
C ALA A 209 29.52 14.90 -12.60
N ASN A 210 28.56 14.24 -13.24
CA ASN A 210 27.60 14.82 -14.17
C ASN A 210 26.29 14.02 -14.11
N PHE A 211 25.19 14.61 -14.59
CA PHE A 211 23.89 13.97 -14.68
C PHE A 211 23.51 13.68 -16.13
N ILE A 212 22.97 12.49 -16.36
CA ILE A 212 22.37 12.10 -17.64
C ILE A 212 20.88 11.84 -17.37
N PHE A 213 20.02 12.72 -17.87
CA PHE A 213 18.57 12.57 -17.77
C PHE A 213 18.05 11.73 -18.93
N LYS A 214 17.39 10.61 -18.61
CA LYS A 214 16.93 9.62 -19.60
C LYS A 214 15.41 9.65 -19.82
N GLY A 215 14.71 10.51 -19.09
CA GLY A 215 13.27 10.66 -19.22
C GLY A 215 12.48 9.57 -18.49
N THR A 216 11.22 9.44 -18.89
CA THR A 216 10.34 8.36 -18.41
C THR A 216 10.66 7.06 -19.12
N LEU A 217 10.95 6.01 -18.34
CA LEU A 217 11.13 4.64 -18.82
C LEU A 217 10.03 3.73 -18.25
N PHE A 218 9.69 2.70 -19.00
CA PHE A 218 8.75 1.64 -18.63
C PHE A 218 9.46 0.30 -18.53
N ASP A 219 8.72 -0.76 -18.21
CA ASP A 219 9.25 -2.13 -18.10
C ASP A 219 10.36 -2.27 -17.05
N THR A 220 10.30 -1.47 -15.97
CA THR A 220 11.22 -1.62 -14.84
C THR A 220 11.13 -3.06 -14.30
N PRO A 221 12.23 -3.84 -14.29
CA PRO A 221 12.20 -5.20 -13.80
C PRO A 221 11.82 -5.27 -12.32
N ARG A 222 11.23 -6.39 -11.92
CA ARG A 222 10.76 -6.65 -10.54
C ARG A 222 9.60 -5.73 -10.12
N SER A 223 8.80 -5.21 -11.05
CA SER A 223 7.60 -4.42 -10.73
C SER A 223 6.32 -5.28 -10.77
N PRO A 224 5.40 -5.16 -9.81
CA PRO A 224 5.47 -4.28 -8.63
C PRO A 224 6.44 -4.79 -7.54
N MET A 225 7.04 -3.85 -6.81
CA MET A 225 7.64 -4.06 -5.48
C MET A 225 6.79 -3.35 -4.43
N MET A 226 6.89 -3.75 -3.17
CA MET A 226 6.28 -3.01 -2.07
C MET A 226 6.84 -1.59 -1.97
N ALA A 227 5.94 -0.62 -1.76
CA ALA A 227 6.39 0.72 -1.41
C ALA A 227 6.95 0.72 0.02
N PRO A 228 8.09 1.38 0.27
CA PRO A 228 8.77 1.32 1.56
C PRO A 228 7.96 1.94 2.70
N PHE A 229 7.23 3.01 2.39
CA PHE A 229 6.36 3.68 3.32
C PHE A 229 5.05 2.93 3.57
N SER A 230 4.65 1.97 2.71
CA SER A 230 3.34 1.31 2.85
C SER A 230 3.24 0.67 4.22
N SER A 231 2.26 1.07 5.03
CA SER A 231 2.04 0.50 6.35
C SER A 231 1.73 -1.00 6.28
N ARG A 232 2.13 -1.73 7.32
CA ARG A 232 2.08 -3.20 7.39
C ARG A 232 1.16 -3.71 8.48
N GLY A 233 0.63 -4.91 8.27
CA GLY A 233 -0.04 -5.68 9.30
C GLY A 233 0.92 -6.21 10.36
N PRO A 234 0.43 -6.97 11.35
CA PRO A 234 -0.95 -7.42 11.49
C PRO A 234 -1.92 -6.31 11.91
N ASN A 235 -3.22 -6.55 11.70
CA ASN A 235 -4.28 -5.77 12.34
C ASN A 235 -4.30 -6.05 13.84
N VAL A 236 -3.93 -5.06 14.65
CA VAL A 236 -3.81 -5.25 16.11
C VAL A 236 -5.15 -5.37 16.82
N LYS A 237 -6.23 -4.81 16.26
CA LYS A 237 -7.58 -4.86 16.83
C LYS A 237 -8.33 -6.14 16.49
N SER A 238 -8.07 -6.70 15.31
CA SER A 238 -8.60 -8.00 14.90
C SER A 238 -7.51 -8.84 14.22
N ARG A 239 -6.75 -9.58 15.02
CA ARG A 239 -5.65 -10.43 14.53
C ARG A 239 -6.13 -11.60 13.66
N GLY A 240 -7.40 -11.99 13.73
CA GLY A 240 -7.98 -13.03 12.87
C GLY A 240 -8.34 -12.55 11.46
N ILE A 241 -8.11 -11.28 11.13
CA ILE A 241 -8.34 -10.70 9.82
C ILE A 241 -7.03 -10.14 9.27
N LEU A 242 -6.59 -10.67 8.13
CA LEU A 242 -5.38 -10.22 7.44
C LEU A 242 -5.55 -8.77 6.96
N LYS A 243 -4.54 -7.93 7.20
CA LYS A 243 -4.44 -6.57 6.67
C LYS A 243 -2.98 -6.25 6.25
N PRO A 244 -2.75 -5.42 5.22
CA PRO A 244 -3.76 -4.84 4.32
C PRO A 244 -4.50 -5.94 3.55
N ASP A 245 -5.63 -5.60 2.92
CA ASP A 245 -6.39 -6.60 2.16
C ASP A 245 -5.72 -6.92 0.83
N ILE A 246 -5.12 -5.91 0.21
CA ILE A 246 -4.63 -5.92 -1.16
C ILE A 246 -3.64 -4.77 -1.37
N ILE A 247 -2.80 -4.84 -2.39
CA ILE A 247 -1.94 -3.74 -2.83
C ILE A 247 -2.30 -3.26 -4.24
N GLY A 248 -2.05 -1.99 -4.51
CA GLY A 248 -2.19 -1.39 -5.84
C GLY A 248 -1.11 -0.35 -6.13
N PRO A 249 -1.08 0.23 -7.35
CA PRO A 249 -0.13 1.26 -7.71
C PRO A 249 -0.27 2.49 -6.82
N GLY A 250 0.77 2.80 -6.05
CA GLY A 250 0.77 3.92 -5.11
C GLY A 250 2.10 4.70 -5.10
N VAL A 251 3.04 4.36 -5.97
CA VAL A 251 4.32 5.04 -6.11
C VAL A 251 4.37 5.73 -7.47
N ASN A 252 4.72 7.01 -7.45
CA ASN A 252 5.00 7.81 -8.62
C ASN A 252 3.79 7.94 -9.54
N VAL A 253 2.62 8.20 -8.96
CA VAL A 253 1.34 8.34 -9.67
C VAL A 253 1.16 9.78 -10.14
N LEU A 254 0.88 9.95 -11.43
CA LEU A 254 0.57 11.25 -12.03
C LEU A 254 -0.93 11.53 -11.89
N ALA A 255 -1.31 12.64 -11.26
CA ALA A 255 -2.71 13.03 -11.09
C ALA A 255 -2.89 14.56 -11.13
N GLY A 256 -4.13 15.00 -11.34
CA GLY A 256 -4.47 16.41 -11.37
C GLY A 256 -4.28 17.08 -10.00
N VAL A 257 -3.75 18.31 -10.00
CA VAL A 257 -3.60 19.15 -8.80
C VAL A 257 -4.01 20.60 -9.10
N PRO A 258 -4.50 21.35 -8.10
CA PRO A 258 -4.76 22.79 -8.28
C PRO A 258 -3.48 23.60 -8.49
N GLY A 259 -2.33 23.07 -8.05
CA GLY A 259 -1.00 23.59 -8.31
C GLY A 259 0.07 22.74 -7.61
N VAL A 260 1.31 22.83 -8.08
CA VAL A 260 2.44 22.11 -7.48
C VAL A 260 3.11 23.00 -6.44
N VAL A 261 2.85 22.72 -5.16
CA VAL A 261 3.31 23.54 -4.02
C VAL A 261 4.84 23.67 -3.97
N ASP A 262 5.54 22.66 -4.46
CA ASP A 262 6.99 22.51 -4.33
C ASP A 262 7.81 23.10 -5.49
N ILE A 263 7.17 23.60 -6.56
CA ILE A 263 7.85 24.19 -7.72
C ILE A 263 7.95 25.71 -7.57
N VAL A 264 9.14 26.26 -7.86
CA VAL A 264 9.32 27.69 -8.11
C VAL A 264 9.43 27.87 -9.62
N LEU A 265 8.46 28.56 -10.20
CA LEU A 265 8.40 28.83 -11.63
C LEU A 265 9.32 30.00 -12.00
N GLN A 266 9.98 29.89 -13.15
CA GLN A 266 10.63 31.05 -13.75
C GLN A 266 9.58 32.07 -14.23
N PRO A 267 9.95 33.35 -14.39
CA PRO A 267 9.06 34.34 -14.97
C PRO A 267 8.51 33.86 -16.32
N LYS A 268 7.17 33.88 -16.46
CA LYS A 268 6.38 33.42 -17.64
C LYS A 268 6.11 31.92 -17.73
N GLU A 269 6.61 31.08 -16.83
CA GLU A 269 6.21 29.67 -16.78
C GLU A 269 4.81 29.51 -16.18
N VAL A 270 4.07 28.51 -16.67
CA VAL A 270 2.72 28.20 -16.20
C VAL A 270 2.79 27.08 -15.18
N MET A 271 2.07 27.24 -14.06
CA MET A 271 1.98 26.20 -13.03
C MET A 271 1.43 24.90 -13.62
N PRO A 272 2.12 23.76 -13.44
CA PRO A 272 1.60 22.48 -13.86
C PRO A 272 0.27 22.17 -13.18
N LYS A 273 -0.67 21.62 -13.96
CA LYS A 273 -1.98 21.14 -13.47
C LYS A 273 -1.94 19.67 -13.04
N PHE A 274 -0.78 19.03 -13.15
CA PHE A 274 -0.54 17.65 -12.76
C PHE A 274 0.73 17.57 -11.93
N ASP A 275 0.71 16.65 -10.98
CA ASP A 275 1.86 16.36 -10.10
C ASP A 275 2.03 14.85 -9.97
N ILE A 276 3.25 14.44 -9.61
CA ILE A 276 3.60 13.06 -9.33
C ILE A 276 3.69 12.89 -7.83
N LYS A 277 2.82 12.05 -7.26
CA LYS A 277 2.76 11.78 -5.83
C LYS A 277 2.82 10.29 -5.54
N SER A 278 3.22 9.99 -4.31
CA SER A 278 3.33 8.63 -3.79
C SER A 278 2.66 8.55 -2.42
N GLY A 279 2.01 7.42 -2.16
CA GLY A 279 1.28 7.15 -0.93
C GLY A 279 0.26 6.03 -1.13
N THR A 280 -0.14 5.40 -0.04
CA THR A 280 -1.37 4.56 -0.03
C THR A 280 -2.61 5.38 -0.39
N SER A 281 -2.55 6.71 -0.19
CA SER A 281 -3.52 7.69 -0.73
C SER A 281 -3.63 7.69 -2.25
N MET A 282 -2.64 7.18 -2.98
CA MET A 282 -2.70 7.04 -4.44
C MET A 282 -3.20 5.66 -4.85
N SER A 283 -2.93 4.60 -4.07
CA SER A 283 -3.45 3.26 -4.38
C SER A 283 -4.93 3.08 -4.01
N CYS A 284 -5.40 3.72 -2.95
CA CYS A 284 -6.81 3.78 -2.57
C CYS A 284 -7.76 4.18 -3.73
N PRO A 285 -7.57 5.33 -4.42
CA PRO A 285 -8.47 5.72 -5.51
C PRO A 285 -8.37 4.82 -6.75
N HIS A 286 -7.23 4.16 -7.01
CA HIS A 286 -7.17 3.15 -8.07
C HIS A 286 -8.15 2.00 -7.78
N LEU A 287 -8.16 1.50 -6.55
CA LEU A 287 -9.01 0.36 -6.16
C LEU A 287 -10.47 0.76 -5.97
N ALA A 288 -10.74 2.00 -5.56
CA ALA A 288 -12.09 2.57 -5.63
C ALA A 288 -12.60 2.63 -7.09
N GLY A 289 -11.78 3.09 -8.03
CA GLY A 289 -12.14 3.14 -9.45
C GLY A 289 -12.42 1.74 -10.03
N ILE A 290 -11.60 0.75 -9.69
CA ILE A 290 -11.84 -0.64 -10.11
C ILE A 290 -13.12 -1.19 -9.47
N ALA A 291 -13.36 -0.92 -8.18
CA ALA A 291 -14.59 -1.31 -7.51
C ALA A 291 -15.84 -0.71 -8.17
N ALA A 292 -15.78 0.55 -8.63
CA ALA A 292 -16.86 1.20 -9.37
C ALA A 292 -17.13 0.51 -10.71
N LEU A 293 -16.07 0.12 -11.44
CA LEU A 293 -16.22 -0.66 -12.69
C LEU A 293 -16.83 -2.03 -12.43
N LEU A 294 -16.44 -2.71 -11.34
CA LEU A 294 -17.03 -3.98 -10.92
C LEU A 294 -18.50 -3.83 -10.53
N LYS A 295 -18.86 -2.77 -9.78
CA LYS A 295 -20.24 -2.47 -9.41
C LYS A 295 -21.11 -2.19 -10.63
N ASN A 296 -20.59 -1.46 -11.62
CA ASN A 296 -21.30 -1.22 -12.88
C ASN A 296 -21.49 -2.51 -13.69
N ALA A 297 -20.49 -3.40 -13.73
CA ALA A 297 -20.59 -4.68 -14.44
C ALA A 297 -21.48 -5.69 -13.69
N HIS A 298 -21.52 -5.62 -12.36
CA HIS A 298 -22.27 -6.50 -11.47
C HIS A 298 -23.13 -5.69 -10.48
N PRO A 299 -24.25 -5.08 -10.93
CA PRO A 299 -25.02 -4.13 -10.12
C PRO A 299 -25.57 -4.70 -8.81
N THR A 300 -25.81 -6.01 -8.75
CA THR A 300 -26.35 -6.71 -7.58
C THR A 300 -25.28 -7.13 -6.57
N TRP A 301 -23.99 -7.01 -6.90
CA TRP A 301 -22.93 -7.37 -5.97
C TRP A 301 -22.92 -6.44 -4.76
N SER A 302 -22.81 -7.06 -3.59
CA SER A 302 -22.57 -6.37 -2.32
C SER A 302 -21.14 -5.82 -2.26
N PRO A 303 -20.86 -4.86 -1.34
CA PRO A 303 -19.50 -4.44 -1.05
C PRO A 303 -18.54 -5.59 -0.74
N ALA A 304 -19.02 -6.60 0.00
CA ALA A 304 -18.23 -7.79 0.34
C ALA A 304 -17.93 -8.66 -0.89
N SER A 305 -18.87 -8.79 -1.83
CA SER A 305 -18.65 -9.54 -3.08
C SER A 305 -17.61 -8.87 -3.97
N ILE A 306 -17.69 -7.53 -4.12
CA ILE A 306 -16.68 -6.74 -4.85
C ILE A 306 -15.31 -6.88 -4.17
N LYS A 307 -15.27 -6.76 -2.85
CA LYS A 307 -14.04 -6.94 -2.07
C LYS A 307 -13.45 -8.33 -2.27
N SER A 308 -14.29 -9.36 -2.24
CA SER A 308 -13.87 -10.73 -2.49
C SER A 308 -13.30 -10.88 -3.89
N ALA A 309 -14.00 -10.41 -4.92
CA ALA A 309 -13.53 -10.49 -6.30
C ALA A 309 -12.16 -9.83 -6.48
N LEU A 310 -11.92 -8.68 -5.85
CA LEU A 310 -10.62 -8.01 -5.85
C LEU A 310 -9.53 -8.84 -5.17
N MET A 311 -9.82 -9.43 -4.01
CA MET A 311 -8.83 -10.15 -3.21
C MET A 311 -8.49 -11.53 -3.79
N THR A 312 -9.47 -12.29 -4.28
CA THR A 312 -9.25 -13.68 -4.72
C THR A 312 -8.62 -13.80 -6.10
N THR A 313 -8.46 -12.68 -6.81
CA THR A 313 -8.01 -12.66 -8.21
C THR A 313 -6.71 -11.89 -8.45
N THR A 314 -5.99 -11.57 -7.38
CA THR A 314 -4.71 -10.84 -7.42
C THR A 314 -3.59 -11.58 -8.15
N GLU A 315 -2.55 -10.83 -8.52
CA GLU A 315 -1.25 -11.38 -8.89
C GLU A 315 -0.32 -11.35 -7.66
N THR A 316 0.37 -12.46 -7.39
CA THR A 316 1.35 -12.57 -6.29
C THR A 316 2.80 -12.45 -6.78
N THR A 317 3.00 -12.27 -8.08
CA THR A 317 4.30 -12.16 -8.73
C THR A 317 4.49 -10.83 -9.45
N ASP A 318 5.74 -10.41 -9.58
CA ASP A 318 6.15 -9.28 -10.41
C ASP A 318 6.16 -9.62 -11.93
N ASN A 319 6.49 -8.61 -12.74
CA ASN A 319 6.61 -8.71 -14.19
C ASN A 319 7.73 -9.65 -14.66
N THR A 320 8.61 -10.11 -13.77
CA THR A 320 9.62 -11.16 -14.03
C THR A 320 9.18 -12.54 -13.53
N LYS A 321 7.91 -12.68 -13.11
CA LYS A 321 7.31 -13.92 -12.58
C LYS A 321 7.94 -14.41 -11.28
N LYS A 322 8.60 -13.53 -10.54
CA LYS A 322 9.10 -13.81 -9.19
C LYS A 322 8.10 -13.31 -8.15
N PRO A 323 8.09 -13.85 -6.92
CA PRO A 323 7.27 -13.29 -5.85
C PRO A 323 7.52 -11.79 -5.69
N ILE A 324 6.45 -11.03 -5.43
CA ILE A 324 6.54 -9.59 -5.16
C ILE A 324 7.52 -9.38 -4.01
N ALA A 325 8.48 -8.49 -4.22
CA ALA A 325 9.54 -8.25 -3.26
C ALA A 325 9.24 -7.07 -2.32
N ASP A 326 9.79 -7.15 -1.11
CA ASP A 326 9.84 -6.05 -0.17
C ASP A 326 11.11 -5.19 -0.38
N VAL A 327 11.26 -4.15 0.44
CA VAL A 327 12.35 -3.16 0.35
C VAL A 327 13.75 -3.74 0.50
N ASP A 328 13.88 -4.87 1.20
CA ASP A 328 15.14 -5.59 1.40
C ASP A 328 15.45 -6.56 0.24
N GLY A 329 14.56 -6.66 -0.74
CA GLY A 329 14.67 -7.55 -1.89
C GLY A 329 14.19 -8.98 -1.64
N THR A 330 13.78 -9.31 -0.41
CA THR A 330 13.17 -10.59 -0.05
C THR A 330 11.69 -10.64 -0.48
N GLN A 331 11.07 -11.81 -0.41
CA GLN A 331 9.65 -11.94 -0.71
C GLN A 331 8.82 -11.16 0.32
N ALA A 332 7.92 -10.31 -0.15
CA ALA A 332 7.00 -9.59 0.71
C ALA A 332 6.00 -10.54 1.37
N THR A 333 5.79 -10.34 2.67
CA THR A 333 4.84 -11.12 3.47
C THR A 333 3.39 -10.76 3.12
N TYR A 334 2.43 -11.55 3.59
CA TYR A 334 1.01 -11.23 3.49
C TYR A 334 0.63 -10.03 4.36
N PHE A 335 1.37 -9.75 5.44
CA PHE A 335 1.21 -8.49 6.18
C PHE A 335 1.70 -7.26 5.41
N ALA A 336 2.36 -7.45 4.27
CA ALA A 336 2.72 -6.40 3.33
C ALA A 336 1.74 -6.30 2.16
N THR A 337 1.50 -7.44 1.51
CA THR A 337 0.80 -7.51 0.22
C THR A 337 -0.69 -7.74 0.35
N GLY A 338 -1.16 -8.20 1.51
CA GLY A 338 -2.49 -8.77 1.65
C GLY A 338 -2.64 -9.98 0.75
N ALA A 339 -3.69 -9.98 -0.07
CA ALA A 339 -3.88 -11.01 -1.08
C ALA A 339 -2.96 -10.88 -2.30
N GLY A 340 -2.30 -9.73 -2.52
CA GLY A 340 -1.41 -9.48 -3.66
C GLY A 340 -1.74 -8.20 -4.43
N HIS A 341 -1.17 -8.07 -5.63
CA HIS A 341 -1.39 -6.92 -6.51
C HIS A 341 -2.68 -7.05 -7.31
N VAL A 342 -3.45 -5.97 -7.35
CA VAL A 342 -4.75 -5.94 -8.01
C VAL A 342 -4.66 -6.39 -9.47
N ASN A 343 -5.61 -7.24 -9.90
CA ASN A 343 -5.81 -7.60 -11.30
C ASN A 343 -7.27 -7.30 -11.70
N PRO A 344 -7.54 -6.12 -12.27
CA PRO A 344 -8.90 -5.72 -12.63
C PRO A 344 -9.57 -6.67 -13.62
N LYS A 345 -8.79 -7.27 -14.52
CA LYS A 345 -9.31 -8.16 -15.57
C LYS A 345 -9.81 -9.47 -14.98
N LYS A 346 -9.08 -10.08 -14.05
CA LYS A 346 -9.52 -11.30 -13.38
C LYS A 346 -10.64 -11.03 -12.38
N ALA A 347 -10.61 -9.87 -11.68
CA ALA A 347 -11.66 -9.48 -10.74
C ALA A 347 -13.04 -9.32 -11.39
N MET A 348 -13.10 -9.08 -12.71
CA MET A 348 -14.35 -8.98 -13.46
C MET A 348 -15.13 -10.30 -13.51
N ASP A 349 -14.45 -11.45 -13.44
CA ASP A 349 -15.07 -12.77 -13.45
C ASP A 349 -14.31 -13.71 -12.49
N PRO A 350 -14.54 -13.57 -11.17
CA PRO A 350 -13.78 -14.29 -10.15
C PRO A 350 -14.22 -15.75 -9.99
N GLY A 351 -15.32 -16.16 -10.63
CA GLY A 351 -16.00 -17.45 -10.45
C GLY A 351 -16.70 -17.58 -9.10
N LEU A 352 -15.96 -17.36 -8.01
CA LEU A 352 -16.41 -17.53 -6.64
C LEU A 352 -16.19 -16.25 -5.80
N VAL A 353 -17.13 -15.93 -4.91
CA VAL A 353 -16.99 -14.83 -3.95
C VAL A 353 -17.39 -15.22 -2.52
N TYR A 354 -16.69 -14.65 -1.55
CA TYR A 354 -17.05 -14.69 -0.12
C TYR A 354 -17.92 -13.48 0.19
N ASN A 355 -19.23 -13.68 0.12
CA ASN A 355 -20.20 -12.64 0.41
C ASN A 355 -20.53 -12.60 1.91
N LEU A 356 -20.84 -11.41 2.44
CA LEU A 356 -21.32 -11.22 3.79
C LEU A 356 -22.08 -9.87 3.89
N THR A 357 -23.02 -9.78 4.81
CA THR A 357 -23.88 -8.62 5.06
C THR A 357 -23.41 -7.81 6.27
N ALA A 358 -23.79 -6.53 6.36
CA ALA A 358 -23.41 -5.68 7.49
C ALA A 358 -23.88 -6.23 8.86
N ALA A 359 -25.02 -6.92 8.89
CA ALA A 359 -25.55 -7.57 10.09
C ALA A 359 -24.64 -8.70 10.61
N GLU A 360 -23.88 -9.36 9.74
CA GLU A 360 -22.95 -10.44 10.14
C GLU A 360 -21.70 -9.93 10.86
N TYR A 361 -21.40 -8.63 10.77
CA TYR A 361 -20.35 -8.02 11.59
C TYR A 361 -20.74 -7.86 13.06
N ILE A 362 -22.04 -7.84 13.41
CA ILE A 362 -22.51 -7.70 14.79
C ILE A 362 -22.04 -8.87 15.69
N PRO A 363 -22.34 -10.15 15.36
CA PRO A 363 -21.86 -11.28 16.16
C PRO A 363 -20.32 -11.36 16.17
N TYR A 364 -19.65 -10.87 15.13
CA TYR A 364 -18.19 -10.75 15.07
C TYR A 364 -17.65 -9.70 16.05
N LEU A 365 -18.23 -8.51 16.12
CA LEU A 365 -17.86 -7.47 17.09
C LEU A 365 -18.07 -7.96 18.53
N CYS A 366 -19.19 -8.65 18.79
CA CYS A 366 -19.42 -9.30 20.08
C CYS A 366 -18.38 -10.39 20.39
N GLY A 367 -17.92 -11.15 19.37
CA GLY A 367 -16.84 -12.13 19.50
C GLY A 367 -15.46 -11.51 19.74
N LEU A 368 -15.23 -10.29 19.25
CA LEU A 368 -14.07 -9.46 19.59
C LEU A 368 -14.10 -8.92 21.03
N LYS A 369 -15.17 -9.18 21.79
CA LYS A 369 -15.39 -8.68 23.16
C LYS A 369 -15.55 -7.16 23.24
N TYR A 370 -16.07 -6.53 22.19
CA TYR A 370 -16.55 -5.15 22.28
C TYR A 370 -17.71 -5.09 23.27
N THR A 371 -17.79 -4.01 24.02
CA THR A 371 -18.93 -3.76 24.92
C THR A 371 -20.18 -3.40 24.12
N ASP A 372 -21.37 -3.58 24.72
CA ASP A 372 -22.63 -3.17 24.10
C ASP A 372 -22.61 -1.70 23.63
N GLN A 373 -22.02 -0.80 24.43
CA GLN A 373 -21.87 0.60 24.04
C GLN A 373 -21.04 0.78 22.76
N GLN A 374 -19.91 0.08 22.66
CA GLN A 374 -19.03 0.19 21.50
C GLN A 374 -19.68 -0.43 20.25
N VAL A 375 -20.33 -1.58 20.38
CA VAL A 375 -21.07 -2.19 19.26
C VAL A 375 -22.18 -1.27 18.79
N ASN A 376 -22.99 -0.73 19.72
CA ASN A 376 -24.09 0.17 19.40
C ASN A 376 -23.61 1.51 18.82
N SER A 377 -22.38 1.94 19.12
CA SER A 377 -21.75 3.08 18.44
C SER A 377 -21.38 2.79 17.00
N ILE A 378 -20.91 1.57 16.70
CA ILE A 378 -20.52 1.16 15.34
C ILE A 378 -21.73 0.96 14.45
N ILE A 379 -22.78 0.33 14.98
CA ILE A 379 -23.93 -0.08 14.16
C ILE A 379 -25.01 0.99 14.00
N HIS A 380 -24.83 2.16 14.62
CA HIS A 380 -25.78 3.26 14.49
C HIS A 380 -26.04 3.58 12.99
N PRO A 381 -27.31 3.74 12.55
CA PRO A 381 -28.53 3.90 13.34
C PRO A 381 -29.34 2.61 13.59
N GLU A 382 -28.78 1.42 13.37
CA GLU A 382 -29.48 0.15 13.61
C GLU A 382 -29.98 0.01 15.07
N PRO A 383 -31.04 -0.80 15.31
CA PRO A 383 -31.54 -1.05 16.65
C PRO A 383 -30.44 -1.56 17.59
N PRO A 384 -30.39 -1.06 18.85
CA PRO A 384 -29.34 -1.43 19.77
C PRO A 384 -29.39 -2.91 20.14
N VAL A 385 -28.21 -3.51 20.30
CA VAL A 385 -28.02 -4.92 20.63
C VAL A 385 -27.37 -5.10 22.01
N THR A 386 -27.54 -6.30 22.56
CA THR A 386 -26.85 -6.78 23.77
C THR A 386 -26.04 -8.02 23.39
N CYS A 387 -24.71 -7.94 23.46
CA CYS A 387 -23.82 -9.00 22.98
C CYS A 387 -23.98 -10.33 23.73
N ASP A 388 -24.41 -10.30 24.99
CA ASP A 388 -24.66 -11.53 25.76
C ASP A 388 -25.93 -12.29 25.33
N LYS A 389 -26.81 -11.64 24.55
CA LYS A 389 -28.00 -12.28 23.96
C LYS A 389 -27.75 -12.78 22.53
N LEU A 390 -26.56 -12.55 21.97
CA LEU A 390 -26.21 -12.89 20.60
C LEU A 390 -25.18 -14.02 20.56
N ARG A 391 -25.19 -14.76 19.44
CA ARG A 391 -24.09 -15.68 19.13
C ARG A 391 -22.81 -14.85 18.93
N LYS A 392 -21.71 -15.29 19.55
CA LYS A 392 -20.39 -14.70 19.34
C LYS A 392 -19.71 -15.45 18.19
N LEU A 393 -19.21 -14.71 17.20
CA LEU A 393 -18.48 -15.27 16.06
C LEU A 393 -16.98 -15.12 16.30
N ASP A 394 -16.23 -16.22 16.25
CA ASP A 394 -14.78 -16.16 16.32
C ASP A 394 -14.20 -15.42 15.11
N GLN A 395 -13.14 -14.65 15.31
CA GLN A 395 -12.53 -13.83 14.25
C GLN A 395 -12.19 -14.64 12.99
N LYS A 396 -11.69 -15.86 13.18
CA LYS A 396 -11.32 -16.78 12.09
C LYS A 396 -12.51 -17.23 11.24
N ASP A 397 -13.74 -17.15 11.75
CA ASP A 397 -14.97 -17.64 11.12
C ASP A 397 -15.79 -16.55 10.44
N LEU A 398 -15.36 -15.28 10.50
CA LEU A 398 -15.92 -14.26 9.61
C LEU A 398 -15.71 -14.72 8.16
N ASN A 399 -16.75 -14.62 7.32
CA ASN A 399 -16.71 -15.10 5.95
C ASN A 399 -15.87 -14.19 5.02
N TYR A 400 -14.57 -14.15 5.31
CA TYR A 400 -13.62 -13.21 4.74
C TYR A 400 -12.74 -13.91 3.69
N PRO A 401 -12.33 -13.24 2.61
CA PRO A 401 -11.48 -13.82 1.54
C PRO A 401 -10.04 -14.17 1.94
N SER A 402 -9.73 -14.16 3.24
CA SER A 402 -8.46 -14.63 3.81
C SER A 402 -8.73 -15.38 5.10
N ILE A 403 -7.82 -16.27 5.48
CA ILE A 403 -7.91 -17.03 6.72
C ILE A 403 -6.68 -16.72 7.57
N THR A 404 -6.90 -16.19 8.78
CA THR A 404 -5.84 -16.00 9.76
C THR A 404 -6.21 -16.73 11.04
N VAL A 405 -5.30 -17.60 11.48
CA VAL A 405 -5.44 -18.39 12.70
C VAL A 405 -4.34 -17.98 13.66
N VAL A 406 -4.73 -17.60 14.88
CA VAL A 406 -3.77 -17.34 15.97
C VAL A 406 -3.53 -18.65 16.71
N VAL A 407 -2.27 -19.09 16.74
CA VAL A 407 -1.83 -20.29 17.45
C VAL A 407 -1.01 -19.87 18.66
N ASP A 408 -1.51 -20.12 19.86
CA ASP A 408 -0.87 -19.78 21.13
C ASP A 408 -0.38 -21.01 21.92
N LYS A 409 -0.67 -22.22 21.42
CA LYS A 409 -0.34 -23.49 22.06
C LYS A 409 0.25 -24.48 21.06
N ALA A 410 1.16 -25.33 21.54
CA ALA A 410 1.62 -26.49 20.80
C ALA A 410 0.46 -27.48 20.55
N ASP A 411 0.63 -28.33 19.55
CA ASP A 411 -0.37 -29.34 19.15
C ASP A 411 -1.79 -28.77 18.91
N SER A 412 -1.86 -27.55 18.40
CA SER A 412 -3.14 -26.88 18.11
C SER A 412 -3.80 -27.44 16.86
N VAL A 413 -5.11 -27.63 16.93
CA VAL A 413 -6.00 -27.93 15.80
C VAL A 413 -7.07 -26.86 15.77
N VAL A 414 -7.11 -26.06 14.70
CA VAL A 414 -8.06 -24.94 14.57
C VAL A 414 -8.86 -25.08 13.29
N ASN A 415 -10.18 -25.03 13.42
CA ASN A 415 -11.11 -25.08 12.30
C ASN A 415 -11.60 -23.68 11.98
N ALA A 416 -11.50 -23.25 10.72
CA ALA A 416 -12.08 -22.02 10.19
C ALA A 416 -13.14 -22.37 9.15
N SER A 417 -14.36 -21.85 9.30
CA SER A 417 -15.46 -22.12 8.35
C SER A 417 -15.60 -21.00 7.32
N ARG A 418 -15.93 -21.35 6.08
CA ARG A 418 -16.19 -20.40 4.99
C ARG A 418 -17.43 -20.81 4.21
N ALA A 419 -18.14 -19.82 3.70
CA ALA A 419 -19.26 -19.95 2.79
C ALA A 419 -18.90 -19.23 1.49
N VAL A 420 -18.95 -19.92 0.37
CA VAL A 420 -18.56 -19.35 -0.92
C VAL A 420 -19.72 -19.43 -1.90
N THR A 421 -19.95 -18.33 -2.61
CA THR A 421 -21.06 -18.14 -3.55
C THR A 421 -20.54 -18.25 -4.97
N ASN A 422 -21.21 -19.03 -5.82
CA ASN A 422 -20.90 -19.10 -7.25
C ASN A 422 -21.48 -17.89 -7.99
N VAL A 423 -20.61 -17.07 -8.58
CA VAL A 423 -20.98 -15.93 -9.43
C VAL A 423 -20.50 -16.12 -10.88
N GLY A 424 -19.88 -17.25 -11.18
CA GLY A 424 -19.43 -17.63 -12.51
C GLY A 424 -20.45 -18.49 -13.24
N VAL A 425 -19.95 -19.46 -14.01
CA VAL A 425 -20.81 -20.36 -14.80
C VAL A 425 -21.60 -21.29 -13.88
N ALA A 426 -22.91 -21.43 -14.15
CA ALA A 426 -23.75 -22.42 -13.48
C ALA A 426 -23.30 -23.86 -13.83
N SER A 427 -23.49 -24.81 -12.92
CA SER A 427 -23.01 -26.20 -13.11
C SER A 427 -21.47 -26.30 -13.23
N SER A 428 -20.76 -25.84 -12.19
CA SER A 428 -19.30 -25.84 -12.09
C SER A 428 -18.84 -26.69 -10.90
N THR A 429 -17.68 -27.34 -11.03
CA THR A 429 -17.02 -28.03 -9.92
C THR A 429 -15.64 -27.46 -9.73
N TYR A 430 -15.29 -27.12 -8.50
CA TYR A 430 -13.97 -26.64 -8.11
C TYR A 430 -13.27 -27.66 -7.23
N ASP A 431 -12.00 -27.92 -7.52
CA ASP A 431 -11.11 -28.73 -6.69
C ASP A 431 -10.26 -27.80 -5.80
N VAL A 432 -9.99 -28.22 -4.56
CA VAL A 432 -9.14 -27.44 -3.66
C VAL A 432 -7.67 -27.73 -3.89
N GLU A 433 -6.86 -26.68 -4.00
CA GLU A 433 -5.41 -26.74 -3.94
C GLU A 433 -4.91 -25.98 -2.71
N VAL A 434 -3.98 -26.60 -1.96
CA VAL A 434 -3.41 -26.05 -0.73
C VAL A 434 -1.89 -26.05 -0.83
N GLU A 435 -1.28 -24.88 -0.71
CA GLU A 435 0.17 -24.73 -0.71
C GLU A 435 0.59 -24.07 0.62
N VAL A 436 1.17 -24.87 1.50
CA VAL A 436 1.64 -24.43 2.83
C VAL A 436 3.03 -25.00 3.13
N PRO A 437 3.84 -24.35 3.98
CA PRO A 437 5.11 -24.88 4.43
C PRO A 437 4.95 -26.20 5.19
N LYS A 438 5.96 -27.06 5.13
CA LYS A 438 5.96 -28.39 5.78
C LYS A 438 5.78 -28.35 7.31
N SER A 439 5.97 -27.19 7.93
CA SER A 439 5.79 -26.97 9.37
C SER A 439 4.31 -26.96 9.81
N VAL A 440 3.37 -26.85 8.87
CA VAL A 440 1.92 -26.80 9.15
C VAL A 440 1.19 -27.78 8.24
N THR A 441 0.14 -28.41 8.77
CA THR A 441 -0.79 -29.21 7.96
C THR A 441 -2.09 -28.46 7.81
N VAL A 442 -2.59 -28.32 6.58
CA VAL A 442 -3.89 -27.71 6.28
C VAL A 442 -4.73 -28.71 5.50
N GLU A 443 -5.92 -28.98 6.02
CA GLU A 443 -6.91 -29.89 5.42
C GLU A 443 -8.19 -29.11 5.12
N VAL A 444 -8.83 -29.39 3.99
CA VAL A 444 -10.07 -28.72 3.56
C VAL A 444 -11.17 -29.75 3.32
N HIS A 445 -12.35 -29.52 3.89
CA HIS A 445 -13.50 -30.41 3.76
C HIS A 445 -14.79 -29.65 3.40
N PRO A 446 -15.53 -30.06 2.35
CA PRO A 446 -15.14 -31.07 1.36
C PRO A 446 -13.97 -30.60 0.46
N PRO A 447 -13.20 -31.51 -0.16
CA PRO A 447 -12.10 -31.14 -1.06
C PRO A 447 -12.59 -30.68 -2.45
N LYS A 448 -13.89 -30.83 -2.74
CA LYS A 448 -14.53 -30.40 -3.98
C LYS A 448 -15.83 -29.67 -3.67
N LEU A 449 -16.12 -28.62 -4.43
CA LEU A 449 -17.39 -27.90 -4.38
C LEU A 449 -18.08 -27.97 -5.74
N THR A 450 -19.26 -28.57 -5.78
CA THR A 450 -20.06 -28.70 -7.02
C THR A 450 -21.30 -27.83 -6.92
N PHE A 451 -21.29 -26.72 -7.65
CA PHE A 451 -22.42 -25.81 -7.78
C PHE A 451 -23.28 -26.21 -8.96
N LYS A 452 -24.59 -26.26 -8.77
CA LYS A 452 -25.62 -26.56 -9.77
C LYS A 452 -26.18 -25.29 -10.38
N ALA A 453 -26.20 -24.19 -9.64
CA ALA A 453 -26.79 -22.92 -10.06
C ALA A 453 -25.86 -21.73 -9.82
N LEU A 454 -26.19 -20.61 -10.46
CA LEU A 454 -25.67 -19.29 -10.11
C LEU A 454 -26.22 -18.90 -8.72
N GLU A 455 -25.43 -18.17 -7.94
CA GLU A 455 -25.73 -17.71 -6.58
C GLU A 455 -25.91 -18.84 -5.54
N GLU A 456 -25.67 -20.10 -5.90
CA GLU A 456 -25.62 -21.19 -4.94
C GLU A 456 -24.44 -20.98 -3.97
N VAL A 457 -24.72 -21.18 -2.69
CA VAL A 457 -23.75 -21.03 -1.60
C VAL A 457 -23.40 -22.40 -1.06
N LEU A 458 -22.11 -22.72 -1.03
CA LEU A 458 -21.60 -23.93 -0.41
C LEU A 458 -20.64 -23.61 0.72
N ASN A 459 -20.66 -24.44 1.76
CA ASN A 459 -19.80 -24.30 2.93
C ASN A 459 -18.62 -25.27 2.85
N TYR A 460 -17.48 -24.84 3.37
CA TYR A 460 -16.34 -25.71 3.63
C TYR A 460 -15.63 -25.31 4.92
N THR A 461 -14.85 -26.23 5.46
CA THR A 461 -14.04 -26.02 6.66
C THR A 461 -12.58 -26.23 6.33
N VAL A 462 -11.74 -25.31 6.81
CA VAL A 462 -10.29 -25.39 6.77
C VAL A 462 -9.78 -25.76 8.16
N THR A 463 -9.09 -26.87 8.27
CA THR A 463 -8.49 -27.37 9.51
C THR A 463 -6.99 -27.12 9.46
N VAL A 464 -6.48 -26.27 10.34
CA VAL A 464 -5.05 -25.97 10.49
C VAL A 464 -4.51 -26.73 11.69
N LYS A 465 -3.46 -27.53 11.49
CA LYS A 465 -2.78 -28.30 12.53
C LYS A 465 -1.32 -27.87 12.64
N THR A 466 -0.89 -27.59 13.87
CA THR A 466 0.48 -27.14 14.16
C THR A 466 1.06 -27.94 15.33
N ALA A 467 2.23 -28.56 15.16
CA ALA A 467 2.88 -29.30 16.24
C ALA A 467 3.48 -28.37 17.30
N ALA A 468 4.01 -27.21 16.90
CA ALA A 468 4.61 -26.23 17.78
C ALA A 468 3.97 -24.85 17.57
N VAL A 469 4.13 -23.98 18.57
CA VAL A 469 3.83 -22.55 18.41
C VAL A 469 4.80 -21.96 17.38
N PRO A 470 4.31 -21.35 16.29
CA PRO A 470 5.17 -20.74 15.28
C PRO A 470 6.03 -19.59 15.84
N ASP A 471 7.29 -19.53 15.42
CA ASP A 471 8.15 -18.35 15.61
C ASP A 471 7.85 -17.34 14.49
N GLY A 472 6.80 -16.54 14.69
CA GLY A 472 6.29 -15.58 13.70
C GLY A 472 5.12 -16.13 12.87
N ALA A 473 4.86 -15.49 11.73
CA ALA A 473 3.76 -15.89 10.85
C ALA A 473 4.18 -16.99 9.88
N ILE A 474 3.31 -17.96 9.68
CA ILE A 474 3.44 -18.99 8.64
C ILE A 474 2.39 -18.66 7.58
N GLU A 475 2.84 -18.58 6.33
CA GLU A 475 2.04 -18.11 5.21
C GLU A 475 1.86 -19.24 4.19
N GLY A 476 0.70 -19.27 3.54
CA GLY A 476 0.38 -20.21 2.48
C GLY A 476 -0.94 -19.87 1.80
N GLN A 477 -1.27 -20.58 0.74
CA GLN A 477 -2.41 -20.27 -0.11
C GLN A 477 -3.37 -21.45 -0.25
N LEU A 478 -4.64 -21.11 -0.37
CA LEU A 478 -5.73 -22.02 -0.72
C LEU A 478 -6.39 -21.49 -2.00
N LYS A 479 -6.53 -22.33 -3.01
CA LYS A 479 -7.16 -22.01 -4.29
C LYS A 479 -8.30 -22.99 -4.58
N TRP A 480 -9.37 -22.46 -5.15
CA TRP A 480 -10.42 -23.25 -5.80
C TRP A 480 -10.17 -23.16 -7.30
N VAL A 481 -9.89 -24.29 -7.96
CA VAL A 481 -9.48 -24.36 -9.38
C VAL A 481 -10.47 -25.13 -10.24
#